data_AF-M2TJM5-F1
#
_entry.id   AF-M2TJM5-F1
#
_cell.length_a   1.000
_cell.length_b   1.000
_cell.length_c   1.000
_cell.angle_alpha   90.00
_cell.angle_beta   90.00
_cell.angle_gamma   90.00
#
_symmetry.space_group_name_H-M   'P 1'
#
loop_
_entity.id
_entity.type
_entity.pdbx_description
1 polymer ?
#
loop_
_entity_poly.entity_id
_entity_poly.type
_entity_poly.pdbx_seq_one_letter_code
_entity_poly.pdbx_strand_id
1 'polypeptide(L)'
;MTETWEVEALGPGHPTYSDVSVSEILLFLTRRPLQPQFPLLRPHCRVCGSATLDRHITRPSNPNGNASRPYYICMLCKSNNEEGWVTWDDERGVCNSNPTCYCGVPSRQDREGIARGRPGLGFWTCATGSCDYYSRWSNGWTIYTPQCVEFDPWLL
;
A
#
# COMPACT_ATOMS: atom_id res chain seq x y z
N MET A 1 -47.16 -6.33 -3.31
CA MET A 1 -46.61 -5.17 -4.06
C MET A 1 -45.10 -5.25 -3.89
N THR A 2 -44.40 -5.77 -4.90
CA THR A 2 -42.95 -5.94 -4.91
C THR A 2 -42.39 -4.87 -5.83
N GLU A 3 -41.66 -3.90 -5.29
CA GLU A 3 -41.01 -2.85 -6.06
C GLU A 3 -39.84 -3.45 -6.85
N THR A 4 -39.96 -3.43 -8.17
CA THR A 4 -38.89 -3.71 -9.11
C THR A 4 -38.10 -2.41 -9.33
N TRP A 5 -36.85 -2.38 -8.88
CA TRP A 5 -35.93 -1.31 -9.23
C TRP A 5 -35.40 -1.59 -10.65
N GLU A 6 -35.84 -0.80 -11.62
CA GLU A 6 -35.28 -0.81 -12.97
C GLU A 6 -33.89 -0.17 -12.94
N VAL A 7 -32.88 -0.95 -13.29
CA VAL A 7 -31.50 -0.45 -13.45
C VAL A 7 -31.37 -0.01 -14.91
N GLU A 8 -31.25 1.29 -15.15
CA GLU A 8 -31.01 1.83 -16.48
C GLU A 8 -29.69 1.26 -17.04
N ALA A 9 -29.78 0.64 -18.22
CA ALA A 9 -28.64 0.02 -18.89
C ALA A 9 -27.64 1.09 -19.35
N LEU A 10 -26.44 1.07 -18.76
CA LEU A 10 -25.28 1.77 -19.32
C LEU A 10 -24.92 1.08 -20.65
N GLY A 11 -24.77 1.87 -21.71
CA GLY A 11 -24.74 1.44 -23.11
C GLY A 11 -23.69 0.38 -23.52
N PRO A 12 -23.69 -0.01 -24.81
CA PRO A 12 -22.94 -1.16 -25.30
C PRO A 12 -21.43 -0.95 -25.18
N GLY A 13 -20.75 -1.86 -24.47
CA GLY A 13 -19.29 -1.89 -24.35
C GLY A 13 -18.73 -1.95 -22.93
N HIS A 14 -19.57 -1.85 -21.90
CA HIS A 14 -19.15 -2.11 -20.52
C HIS A 14 -19.29 -3.60 -20.18
N PRO A 15 -18.26 -4.25 -19.58
CA PRO A 15 -18.47 -5.55 -18.95
C PRO A 15 -19.49 -5.34 -17.83
N THR A 16 -20.70 -5.89 -18.01
CA THR A 16 -21.66 -5.96 -16.93
C THR A 16 -21.05 -6.80 -15.82
N TYR A 17 -21.12 -6.32 -14.59
CA TYR A 17 -20.63 -6.98 -13.37
C TYR A 17 -21.44 -8.26 -13.03
N SER A 18 -21.90 -9.02 -14.03
CA SER A 18 -22.98 -10.00 -13.91
C SER A 18 -22.53 -11.44 -13.70
N ASP A 19 -21.23 -11.73 -13.61
CA ASP A 19 -20.76 -13.12 -13.47
C ASP A 19 -20.10 -13.44 -12.12
N VAL A 20 -20.23 -12.57 -11.11
CA VAL A 20 -19.74 -12.88 -9.75
C VAL A 20 -20.86 -13.54 -8.96
N SER A 21 -20.69 -14.81 -8.62
CA SER A 21 -21.70 -15.56 -7.87
C SER A 21 -21.93 -14.95 -6.47
N VAL A 22 -23.15 -15.07 -5.92
CA VAL A 22 -23.45 -14.64 -4.54
C VAL A 22 -22.48 -15.29 -3.54
N SER A 23 -22.03 -16.52 -3.82
CA SER A 23 -20.98 -17.21 -3.06
C SER A 23 -19.64 -16.51 -3.12
N GLU A 24 -19.21 -16.01 -4.28
CA GLU A 24 -17.97 -15.23 -4.42
C GLU A 24 -18.08 -13.86 -3.77
N ILE A 25 -19.25 -13.21 -3.84
CA ILE A 25 -19.54 -11.96 -3.13
C ILE A 25 -19.45 -12.21 -1.62
N LEU A 26 -20.11 -13.25 -1.10
CA LEU A 26 -20.02 -13.64 0.31
C LEU A 26 -18.59 -14.02 0.71
N LEU A 27 -17.83 -14.69 -0.16
CA LEU A 27 -16.43 -15.01 0.08
C LEU A 27 -15.56 -13.74 0.15
N PHE A 28 -15.81 -12.77 -0.72
CA PHE A 28 -15.15 -11.47 -0.70
C PHE A 28 -15.51 -10.66 0.56
N LEU A 29 -16.78 -10.66 0.95
CA LEU A 29 -17.27 -9.95 2.14
C LEU A 29 -16.84 -10.60 3.46
N THR A 30 -16.60 -11.92 3.46
CA THR A 30 -16.13 -12.67 4.64
C THR A 30 -14.60 -12.71 4.74
N ARG A 31 -13.88 -12.55 3.64
CA ARG A 31 -12.44 -12.31 3.61
C ARG A 31 -12.16 -10.89 4.07
N ARG A 32 -12.13 -10.67 5.39
CA ARG A 32 -11.40 -9.52 5.92
C ARG A 32 -10.00 -9.59 5.33
N PRO A 33 -9.52 -8.55 4.61
CA PRO A 33 -8.16 -8.57 4.11
C PRO A 33 -7.27 -8.77 5.32
N LEU A 34 -6.40 -9.77 5.23
CA LEU A 34 -5.48 -10.11 6.32
C LEU A 34 -4.78 -8.82 6.72
N GLN A 35 -4.82 -8.50 8.00
CA GLN A 35 -4.16 -7.28 8.46
C GLN A 35 -2.65 -7.50 8.43
N PRO A 36 -1.85 -6.56 7.91
CA PRO A 36 -0.42 -6.60 8.12
C PRO A 36 -0.17 -6.56 9.63
N GLN A 37 0.75 -7.40 10.11
CA GLN A 37 1.10 -7.49 11.53
C GLN A 37 2.41 -6.76 11.79
N PHE A 38 2.46 -6.01 12.88
CA PHE A 38 3.66 -5.31 13.35
C PHE A 38 3.86 -5.58 14.85
N PRO A 39 5.12 -5.68 15.34
CA PRO A 39 6.35 -5.71 14.55
C PRO A 39 6.39 -6.92 13.61
N LEU A 40 7.12 -6.79 12.52
CA LEU A 40 7.27 -7.82 11.49
C LEU A 40 7.96 -9.04 12.09
N LEU A 41 7.26 -10.18 12.09
CA LEU A 41 7.76 -11.42 12.69
C LEU A 41 9.00 -11.98 11.99
N ARG A 42 9.03 -11.98 10.65
CA ARG A 42 10.12 -12.53 9.81
C ARG A 42 10.22 -11.79 8.47
N PRO A 43 10.64 -10.52 8.46
CA PRO A 43 10.82 -9.81 7.20
C PRO A 43 11.95 -10.43 6.39
N HIS A 44 11.81 -10.40 5.07
CA HIS A 44 12.84 -10.81 4.12
C HIS A 44 13.01 -9.70 3.09
N CYS A 45 14.24 -9.49 2.64
CA CYS A 45 14.50 -8.57 1.54
C CYS A 45 13.75 -9.08 0.29
N ARG A 46 12.81 -8.29 -0.25
CA ARG A 46 12.08 -8.70 -1.47
C ARG A 46 12.97 -8.81 -2.71
N VAL A 47 14.18 -8.24 -2.67
CA VAL A 47 15.11 -8.21 -3.79
C VAL A 47 16.00 -9.46 -3.81
N CYS A 48 16.67 -9.79 -2.71
CA CYS A 48 17.61 -10.92 -2.65
C CYS A 48 17.11 -12.12 -1.82
N GLY A 49 15.94 -12.01 -1.17
CA GLY A 49 15.37 -13.04 -0.32
C GLY A 49 16.03 -13.18 1.07
N SER A 50 17.07 -12.41 1.38
CA SER A 50 17.78 -12.50 2.66
C SER A 50 16.87 -12.22 3.85
N ALA A 51 16.92 -13.09 4.86
CA ALA A 51 16.32 -12.89 6.19
C ALA A 51 17.24 -12.07 7.12
N THR A 52 18.51 -11.90 6.75
CA THR A 52 19.48 -11.11 7.52
C THR A 52 19.26 -9.63 7.19
N LEU A 53 18.51 -8.97 8.07
CA LEU A 53 18.14 -7.56 7.98
C LEU A 53 18.52 -6.84 9.26
N ASP A 54 19.03 -5.62 9.13
CA ASP A 54 19.36 -4.79 10.29
C ASP A 54 18.15 -3.94 10.65
N ARG A 55 17.81 -3.90 11.94
CA ARG A 55 16.70 -3.08 12.45
C ARG A 55 17.23 -1.77 13.02
N HIS A 56 16.68 -0.66 12.57
CA HIS A 56 17.05 0.68 13.00
C HIS A 56 15.83 1.48 13.43
N ILE A 57 16.07 2.61 14.08
CA ILE A 57 15.06 3.62 14.40
C ILE A 57 15.55 4.94 13.83
N THR A 58 14.69 5.64 13.09
CA THR A 58 15.03 6.97 12.56
C THR A 58 15.26 7.98 13.70
N ARG A 59 16.12 8.95 13.45
CA ARG A 59 16.39 10.02 14.43
C ARG A 59 15.12 10.83 14.76
N PRO A 60 14.98 11.36 15.99
CA PRO A 60 13.84 12.21 16.38
C PRO A 60 13.70 13.48 15.52
N SER A 61 14.79 14.01 14.98
CA SER A 61 14.82 15.19 14.12
C SER A 61 14.75 14.85 12.63
N ASN A 62 14.11 13.73 12.24
CA ASN A 62 14.00 13.35 10.84
C ASN A 62 13.10 14.37 10.09
N PRO A 63 13.65 15.15 9.13
CA PRO A 63 12.92 16.23 8.50
C PRO A 63 11.84 15.75 7.52
N ASN A 64 11.83 14.47 7.16
CA ASN A 64 10.81 13.88 6.29
C ASN A 64 9.53 13.49 7.04
N GLY A 65 9.40 13.89 8.32
CA GLY A 65 8.24 13.54 9.15
C GLY A 65 8.23 12.10 9.64
N ASN A 66 9.32 11.36 9.43
CA ASN A 66 9.48 9.96 9.83
C ASN A 66 10.21 9.80 11.16
N ALA A 67 10.10 10.77 12.07
CA ALA A 67 10.80 10.75 13.37
C ALA A 67 10.45 9.50 14.21
N SER A 68 11.47 8.90 14.82
CA SER A 68 11.34 7.78 15.79
C SER A 68 10.61 6.53 15.27
N ARG A 69 10.59 6.32 13.95
CA ARG A 69 9.98 5.15 13.32
C ARG A 69 10.97 4.00 13.19
N PRO A 70 10.61 2.77 13.59
CA PRO A 70 11.45 1.60 13.37
C PRO A 70 11.36 1.09 11.93
N TYR A 71 12.48 0.62 11.37
CA TYR A 71 12.56 0.03 10.03
C TYR A 71 13.60 -1.07 9.96
N TYR A 72 13.44 -1.98 9.00
CA TYR A 72 14.46 -2.94 8.59
C TYR A 72 15.15 -2.48 7.30
N ILE A 73 16.46 -2.73 7.19
CA ILE A 73 17.25 -2.49 5.98
C ILE A 73 18.02 -3.76 5.58
N CYS A 74 18.09 -4.01 4.27
CA CYS A 74 18.94 -5.06 3.71
C CYS A 74 20.31 -4.52 3.34
N MET A 75 21.34 -4.95 4.07
CA MET A 75 22.74 -4.52 3.84
C MET A 75 23.42 -5.21 2.65
N LEU A 76 22.80 -6.25 2.08
CA LEU A 76 23.32 -6.99 0.92
C LEU A 76 22.95 -6.32 -0.42
N CYS A 77 21.82 -5.62 -0.49
CA CYS A 77 21.27 -5.07 -1.75
C CYS A 77 21.71 -3.62 -2.04
N LYS A 78 22.95 -3.25 -1.70
CA LYS A 78 23.45 -1.86 -1.85
C LYS A 78 23.38 -1.32 -3.28
N SER A 79 23.30 -2.19 -4.28
CA SER A 79 23.27 -1.86 -5.72
C SER A 79 21.91 -1.39 -6.26
N ASN A 80 20.82 -1.42 -5.49
CA ASN A 80 19.52 -0.93 -5.96
C ASN A 80 19.27 0.54 -5.56
N ASN A 81 20.29 1.34 -5.87
CA ASN A 81 20.34 2.80 -5.98
C ASN A 81 20.04 3.62 -4.71
N GLU A 82 20.92 3.40 -3.72
CA GLU A 82 21.46 4.34 -2.71
C GLU A 82 21.14 4.07 -1.22
N GLU A 83 20.12 3.29 -0.86
CA GLU A 83 19.87 2.91 0.56
C GLU A 83 19.40 1.45 0.77
N GLY A 84 19.65 0.57 -0.20
CA GLY A 84 19.23 -0.83 -0.12
C GLY A 84 17.70 -1.00 -0.07
N TRP A 85 17.24 -2.22 0.17
CA TRP A 85 15.81 -2.46 0.44
C TRP A 85 15.49 -2.08 1.88
N VAL A 86 14.42 -1.32 2.09
CA VAL A 86 13.92 -0.91 3.41
C VAL A 86 12.43 -1.24 3.54
N THR A 87 12.00 -1.61 4.75
CA THR A 87 10.58 -1.70 5.12
C THR A 87 10.34 -1.17 6.53
N TRP A 88 9.21 -0.50 6.75
CA TRP A 88 8.82 0.00 8.07
C TRP A 88 8.33 -1.14 8.97
N ASP A 89 8.60 -1.02 10.26
CA ASP A 89 8.27 -2.00 11.30
C ASP A 89 7.23 -1.47 12.31
N ASP A 90 6.32 -0.61 11.84
CA ASP A 90 5.27 0.01 12.64
C ASP A 90 3.93 0.05 11.89
N GLU A 91 2.84 0.43 12.58
CA GLU A 91 1.49 0.51 11.99
C GLU A 91 1.19 1.88 11.35
N ARG A 92 2.12 2.85 11.39
CA ARG A 92 1.83 4.23 10.96
C ARG A 92 1.50 4.30 9.47
N GLY A 93 0.38 4.95 9.12
CA GLY A 93 -0.09 5.02 7.74
C GLY A 93 -0.85 3.78 7.27
N VAL A 94 -1.06 2.75 8.10
CA VAL A 94 -1.84 1.56 7.75
C VAL A 94 -3.28 1.72 8.21
N CYS A 95 -4.24 1.56 7.30
CA CYS A 95 -5.67 1.60 7.60
C CYS A 95 -6.43 0.63 6.69
N ASN A 96 -7.53 0.05 7.19
CA ASN A 96 -8.40 -0.87 6.44
C ASN A 96 -9.00 -0.27 5.17
N SER A 97 -9.16 1.05 5.13
CA SER A 97 -9.67 1.77 3.96
C SER A 97 -8.61 2.04 2.91
N ASN A 98 -7.33 1.72 3.16
CA ASN A 98 -6.28 1.95 2.19
C ASN A 98 -6.44 1.00 1.00
N PRO A 99 -5.97 1.39 -0.19
CA PRO A 99 -5.89 0.49 -1.33
C PRO A 99 -5.13 -0.80 -0.98
N THR A 100 -5.58 -1.91 -1.55
CA THR A 100 -4.94 -3.21 -1.29
C THR A 100 -3.67 -3.35 -2.12
N CYS A 101 -2.57 -3.80 -1.50
CA CYS A 101 -1.33 -4.10 -2.21
C CYS A 101 -1.37 -5.50 -2.87
N TYR A 102 -0.34 -5.87 -3.63
CA TYR A 102 -0.30 -7.19 -4.31
C TYR A 102 -0.29 -8.39 -3.37
N CYS A 103 -0.06 -8.20 -2.07
CA CYS A 103 -0.20 -9.26 -1.07
C CYS A 103 -1.65 -9.53 -0.65
N GLY A 104 -2.63 -8.75 -1.11
CA GLY A 104 -4.03 -8.88 -0.69
C GLY A 104 -4.33 -8.27 0.69
N VAL A 105 -3.46 -7.41 1.20
CA VAL A 105 -3.60 -6.71 2.49
C VAL A 105 -3.62 -5.19 2.28
N PRO A 106 -4.17 -4.39 3.21
CA PRO A 106 -4.14 -2.94 3.11
C PRO A 106 -2.72 -2.41 2.97
N SER A 107 -2.52 -1.46 2.05
CA SER A 107 -1.26 -0.76 1.87
C SER A 107 -0.99 0.24 3.01
N ARG A 108 0.21 0.80 3.01
CA ARG A 108 0.62 1.90 3.89
C ARG A 108 0.61 3.20 3.10
N GLN A 109 -0.01 4.23 3.65
CA GLN A 109 0.18 5.62 3.24
C GLN A 109 1.54 6.12 3.75
N ASP A 110 2.29 6.79 2.90
CA ASP A 110 3.54 7.48 3.24
C ASP A 110 3.62 8.80 2.46
N ARG A 111 4.70 9.56 2.67
CA ARG A 111 4.89 10.91 2.13
C ARG A 111 6.25 11.04 1.47
N GLU A 112 6.27 11.66 0.30
CA GLU A 112 7.50 12.03 -0.40
C GLU A 112 8.34 12.99 0.46
N GLY A 113 9.62 12.63 0.65
CA GLY A 113 10.55 13.41 1.45
C GLY A 113 10.87 14.77 0.86
N ILE A 114 11.44 15.66 1.68
CA ILE A 114 11.65 17.08 1.33
C ILE A 114 12.59 17.30 0.14
N ALA A 115 13.48 16.33 -0.13
CA ALA A 115 14.46 16.40 -1.21
C ALA A 115 13.96 15.77 -2.52
N ARG A 116 12.72 15.26 -2.56
CA ARG A 116 12.13 14.67 -3.76
C ARG A 116 11.46 15.74 -4.61
N GLY A 117 11.20 15.44 -5.89
CA GLY A 117 10.56 16.39 -6.82
C GLY A 117 9.11 16.76 -6.49
N ARG A 118 8.50 16.10 -5.48
CA ARG A 118 7.12 16.28 -5.04
C ARG A 118 7.01 16.30 -3.50
N PRO A 119 7.69 17.20 -2.80
CA PRO A 119 7.72 17.20 -1.33
C PRO A 119 6.31 17.24 -0.75
N GLY A 120 6.03 16.40 0.24
CA GLY A 120 4.78 16.44 0.97
C GLY A 120 3.66 15.58 0.40
N LEU A 121 3.70 15.26 -0.90
CA LEU A 121 2.67 14.45 -1.55
C LEU A 121 2.69 13.00 -1.07
N GLY A 122 1.49 12.44 -0.98
CA GLY A 122 1.25 11.10 -0.49
C GLY A 122 1.52 10.03 -1.55
N PHE A 123 1.86 8.84 -1.06
CA PHE A 123 1.91 7.63 -1.87
C PHE A 123 1.54 6.41 -1.04
N TRP A 124 1.23 5.32 -1.73
CA TRP A 124 0.91 4.02 -1.14
C TRP A 124 2.05 3.04 -1.41
N THR A 125 2.39 2.23 -0.41
CA THR A 125 3.35 1.11 -0.54
C THR A 125 2.85 -0.15 0.14
N CYS A 126 3.42 -1.30 -0.19
CA CYS A 126 3.20 -2.52 0.59
C CYS A 126 3.54 -2.28 2.07
N ALA A 127 2.58 -2.50 2.97
CA ALA A 127 2.74 -2.18 4.39
C ALA A 127 3.87 -2.97 5.07
N THR A 128 4.10 -4.20 4.62
CA THR A 128 5.15 -5.12 5.12
C THR A 128 6.41 -5.14 4.26
N GLY A 129 6.39 -4.50 3.08
CA GLY A 129 7.48 -4.53 2.10
C GLY A 129 7.63 -5.87 1.35
N SER A 130 6.69 -6.80 1.49
CA SER A 130 6.73 -8.15 0.89
C SER A 130 6.49 -8.17 -0.63
N CYS A 131 5.84 -7.15 -1.18
CA CYS A 131 5.74 -6.92 -2.62
C CYS A 131 6.26 -5.52 -2.99
N ASP A 132 6.32 -5.26 -4.29
CA ASP A 132 6.78 -4.02 -4.89
C ASP A 132 5.64 -3.03 -5.21
N TYR A 133 4.44 -3.26 -4.69
CA TYR A 133 3.31 -2.34 -4.86
C TYR A 133 3.69 -0.91 -4.46
N TYR A 134 3.50 0.01 -5.40
CA TYR A 134 3.65 1.45 -5.24
C TYR A 134 2.58 2.16 -6.06
N SER A 135 1.90 3.13 -5.46
CA SER A 135 0.99 4.02 -6.17
C SER A 135 1.12 5.45 -5.66
N ARG A 136 1.19 6.41 -6.58
CA ARG A 136 1.18 7.85 -6.28
C ARG A 136 -0.23 8.46 -6.28
N TRP A 137 -1.25 7.65 -6.60
CA TRP A 137 -2.61 8.12 -6.87
C TRP A 137 -3.51 7.78 -5.69
N SER A 138 -4.45 8.66 -5.35
CA SER A 138 -5.32 8.54 -4.17
C SER A 138 -6.13 7.25 -4.12
N ASN A 139 -6.49 6.72 -5.29
CA ASN A 139 -7.23 5.46 -5.47
C ASN A 139 -6.34 4.20 -5.43
N GLY A 140 -5.02 4.33 -5.33
CA GLY A 140 -4.08 3.22 -5.27
C GLY A 140 -3.80 2.52 -6.60
N TRP A 141 -4.23 3.09 -7.73
CA TRP A 141 -3.92 2.49 -9.03
C TRP A 141 -2.43 2.61 -9.35
N THR A 142 -1.86 1.58 -9.96
CA THR A 142 -0.43 1.57 -10.34
C THR A 142 -0.21 2.00 -11.79
N ILE A 143 -1.28 2.05 -12.58
CA ILE A 143 -1.30 2.53 -13.96
C ILE A 143 -1.99 3.89 -14.00
N TYR A 144 -1.47 4.81 -14.82
CA TYR A 144 -2.08 6.11 -15.00
C TYR A 144 -3.40 5.99 -15.77
N THR A 145 -4.39 6.73 -15.29
CA THR A 145 -5.68 6.96 -15.97
C THR A 145 -6.07 8.42 -15.77
N PRO A 146 -6.96 9.00 -16.61
CA PRO A 146 -7.39 10.39 -16.45
C PRO A 146 -8.02 10.73 -15.09
N GLN A 147 -8.54 9.73 -14.37
CA GLN A 147 -9.17 9.88 -13.05
C GLN A 147 -8.17 9.86 -11.89
N CYS A 148 -6.89 9.57 -12.17
CA CYS A 148 -5.86 9.54 -11.15
C CYS A 148 -5.55 10.95 -10.63
N VAL A 149 -5.64 11.12 -9.31
CA VAL A 149 -5.27 12.37 -8.63
C VAL A 149 -4.21 12.08 -7.57
N GLU A 150 -3.21 12.96 -7.46
CA GLU A 150 -2.29 12.99 -6.32
C GLU A 150 -3.06 13.45 -5.07
N PHE A 151 -2.48 13.24 -3.89
CA PHE A 151 -3.16 13.55 -2.63
C PHE A 151 -2.18 13.98 -1.54
N ASP A 152 -2.66 14.81 -0.63
CA ASP A 152 -1.98 15.07 0.62
C ASP A 152 -2.23 13.91 1.58
N PRO A 153 -1.20 13.36 2.24
CA PRO A 153 -1.37 12.23 3.15
C PRO A 153 -1.99 12.68 4.47
N TRP A 154 -2.87 11.85 5.05
CA TRP A 154 -3.64 12.17 6.26
C TRP A 154 -3.48 11.15 7.40
N LEU A 155 -2.73 10.07 7.18
CA LEU A 155 -2.49 8.99 8.15
C LEU A 155 -1.06 9.01 8.72
N LEU A 156 -0.34 10.14 8.58
CA LEU A 156 1.07 10.31 8.95
C LEU A 156 1.26 11.19 10.16
#